data_AF-A0A7S3T1F0-F1
#
_entry.id   AF-A0A7S3T1F0-F1
#
_cell.length_a   1.000
_cell.length_b   1.000
_cell.length_c   1.000
_cell.angle_alpha   90.00
_cell.angle_beta   90.00
_cell.angle_gamma   90.00
#
_symmetry.space_group_name_H-M   'P 1'
#
loop_
_entity.id
_entity.type
_entity.pdbx_description
1 polymer ?
#
loop_
_entity_poly.entity_id
_entity_poly.type
_entity_poly.pdbx_seq_one_letter_code
_entity_poly.pdbx_strand_id
1 'polypeptide(L)'
;LAAPPPPPPPPPPPHPPPPSPPFPPPPPGATFLRRLNQQFVEGGPSPSLRGCGVLLHQVDAMDVGRVSVGSPAGANPTPWLPCPRREGVWCAKYGDRISASVVNQRVPFSYSDTAPGFVVSPGARVLCSYPNDGGTMSKTCASAPSAAPWTRTGCVPGCHKGGSGFKNEHEGPYSPDALQTMMYQHIKYHSYDNNDRCRQGNGCRYNEVVLDAAAWADSLPGVIEAVFVPKAGGATAEANARRIHAALLREYRLPAEAVPLVTLDLASSTTPFATLPVKPMPALAPDAAPAPEPEPMPAVCEAVFSPESKFWRLWGTRETWRQSAAGERQCWEQLGGDAYFERAGKATQCDVNWFEGAQGELGRVESRAHFAAPAPALLGFDGDLYRVCSAAVGKKTWWESGNDGDFNNEIAHRCVGASRNILRLLTGRPGWGWTMCQNLQWQVCAAKGKLPGQRLQGALEFATAPPSLMLFEWREPESYPCDGGKKCAGRYTVGDVFFAEACLFVRLCKNGRAVFDGAAADCDFDEAGFAEFKGELKARTRNLV
;
A
#
# COMPACT_ATOMS: atom_id res chain seq x y z
N LEU A 1 -2.23 57.21 92.91
CA LEU A 1 -2.21 55.98 92.09
C LEU A 1 -2.21 56.41 90.63
N ALA A 2 -1.06 56.27 89.95
CA ALA A 2 -0.94 56.59 88.53
C ALA A 2 -1.33 55.37 87.70
N ALA A 3 -2.12 55.58 86.64
CA ALA A 3 -2.59 54.52 85.76
C ALA A 3 -1.42 53.92 84.95
N PRO A 4 -1.40 52.60 84.72
CA PRO A 4 -0.34 51.94 83.96
C PRO A 4 -0.40 52.35 82.48
N PRO A 5 0.78 52.44 81.82
CA PRO A 5 0.86 52.82 80.42
C PRO A 5 0.23 51.74 79.52
N PRO A 6 -0.36 52.14 78.38
CA PRO A 6 -0.98 51.21 77.44
C PRO A 6 0.07 50.28 76.82
N PRO A 7 -0.30 49.04 76.50
CA PRO A 7 0.59 48.07 75.86
C PRO A 7 0.99 48.54 74.46
N PRO A 8 2.22 48.19 74.01
CA PRO A 8 2.68 48.52 72.67
C PRO A 8 1.83 47.83 71.61
N PRO A 9 1.64 48.46 70.44
CA PRO A 9 0.88 47.88 69.34
C PRO A 9 1.55 46.59 68.83
N PRO A 10 0.77 45.60 68.38
CA PRO A 10 1.30 44.37 67.82
C PRO A 10 2.14 44.63 66.56
N PRO A 11 3.17 43.82 66.29
CA PRO A 11 3.97 43.95 65.08
C PRO A 11 3.11 43.76 63.83
N PRO A 12 3.41 44.47 62.74
CA PRO A 12 2.68 44.31 61.48
C PRO A 12 2.81 42.87 60.95
N PRO A 13 1.76 42.33 60.34
CA PRO A 13 1.78 40.98 59.77
C PRO A 13 2.87 40.87 58.69
N PRO A 14 3.57 39.72 58.58
CA PRO A 14 4.57 39.50 57.56
C PRO A 14 3.95 39.66 56.17
N HIS A 15 4.68 40.32 55.26
CA HIS A 15 4.25 40.48 53.88
C HIS A 15 4.00 39.10 53.23
N PRO A 16 2.90 38.91 52.49
CA PRO A 16 2.67 37.68 51.75
C PRO A 16 3.83 37.46 50.76
N PRO A 17 4.30 36.21 50.60
CA PRO A 17 5.34 35.91 49.62
C PRO A 17 4.87 36.36 48.22
N PRO A 18 5.80 36.87 47.38
CA PRO A 18 5.45 37.25 46.02
C PRO A 18 4.81 36.05 45.29
N PRO A 19 3.78 36.28 44.47
CA PRO A 19 3.13 35.20 43.73
C PRO A 19 4.16 34.48 42.86
N SER A 20 4.17 33.15 42.92
CA SER A 20 5.00 32.32 42.04
C SER A 20 4.77 32.73 40.58
N PRO A 21 5.82 32.80 39.74
CA PRO A 21 5.64 33.09 38.32
C PRO A 21 4.66 32.10 37.69
N PRO A 22 3.78 32.54 36.78
CA PRO A 22 2.82 31.66 36.14
C PRO A 22 3.55 30.53 35.40
N PHE A 23 3.08 29.30 35.58
CA PHE A 23 3.62 28.17 34.82
C PHE A 23 3.51 28.46 33.32
N PRO A 24 4.54 28.13 32.52
CA PRO A 24 4.45 28.27 31.08
C PRO A 24 3.24 27.48 30.56
N PRO A 25 2.47 28.01 29.60
CA PRO A 25 1.34 27.30 29.03
C PRO A 25 1.81 25.95 28.47
N PRO A 26 1.03 24.87 28.64
CA PRO A 26 1.40 23.57 28.13
C PRO A 26 1.64 23.66 26.60
N PRO A 27 2.62 22.93 26.06
CA PRO A 27 2.87 22.95 24.62
C PRO A 27 1.59 22.58 23.86
N PRO A 28 1.31 23.21 22.69
CA PRO A 28 0.06 23.03 21.96
C PRO A 28 -0.36 21.56 21.78
N GLY A 29 0.60 20.66 21.52
CA GLY A 29 0.34 19.22 21.35
C GLY A 29 -0.16 18.49 22.61
N ALA A 30 0.20 18.94 23.82
CA ALA A 30 -0.30 18.33 25.06
C ALA A 30 -1.80 18.58 25.26
N THR A 31 -2.29 19.75 24.82
CA THR A 31 -3.73 20.06 24.88
C THR A 31 -4.54 19.22 23.89
N PHE A 32 -3.97 18.97 22.70
CA PHE A 32 -4.57 18.13 21.67
C PHE A 32 -4.73 16.66 22.12
N LEU A 33 -3.65 16.04 22.60
CA LEU A 33 -3.71 14.63 23.05
C LEU A 33 -4.62 14.45 24.26
N ARG A 34 -4.58 15.39 25.22
CA ARG A 34 -5.49 15.36 26.36
C ARG A 34 -6.95 15.41 25.90
N ARG A 35 -7.26 16.27 24.91
CA ARG A 35 -8.60 16.34 24.33
C ARG A 35 -9.02 15.03 23.65
N LEU A 36 -8.15 14.40 22.85
CA LEU A 36 -8.48 13.12 22.19
C LEU A 36 -8.71 12.00 23.20
N ASN A 37 -7.82 11.85 24.18
CA ASN A 37 -7.96 10.84 25.24
C ASN A 37 -9.21 11.10 26.09
N GLN A 38 -9.51 12.36 26.40
CA GLN A 38 -10.74 12.73 27.10
C GLN A 38 -11.98 12.38 26.26
N GLN A 39 -12.01 12.71 24.97
CA GLN A 39 -13.10 12.34 24.06
C GLN A 39 -13.29 10.82 23.98
N PHE A 40 -12.21 10.04 23.98
CA PHE A 40 -12.29 8.58 24.00
C PHE A 40 -12.90 8.04 25.30
N VAL A 41 -12.50 8.58 26.45
CA VAL A 41 -12.99 8.14 27.77
C VAL A 41 -14.44 8.56 28.00
N GLU A 42 -14.78 9.80 27.66
CA GLU A 42 -16.12 10.37 27.87
C GLU A 42 -17.12 9.98 26.77
N GLY A 43 -16.64 9.43 25.66
CA GLY A 43 -17.45 9.05 24.51
C GLY A 43 -18.52 8.01 24.83
N GLY A 44 -19.72 8.22 24.28
CA GLY A 44 -20.85 7.30 24.42
C GLY A 44 -22.01 7.66 23.47
N PRO A 45 -23.20 7.08 23.61
CA PRO A 45 -24.33 7.44 22.75
C PRO A 45 -24.64 8.96 22.81
N SER A 46 -24.46 9.66 21.69
CA SER A 46 -24.65 11.12 21.59
C SER A 46 -25.19 11.50 20.20
N PRO A 47 -25.97 12.59 20.06
CA PRO A 47 -26.39 13.07 18.74
C PRO A 47 -25.25 13.76 17.97
N SER A 48 -24.05 13.93 18.56
CA SER A 48 -22.91 14.59 17.92
C SER A 48 -21.71 13.66 17.85
N LEU A 49 -20.89 13.77 16.79
CA LEU A 49 -19.64 13.01 16.65
C LEU A 49 -18.70 13.21 17.86
N ARG A 50 -18.56 14.46 18.32
CA ARG A 50 -17.71 14.80 19.48
C ARG A 50 -18.12 14.07 20.76
N GLY A 51 -19.42 13.91 20.99
CA GLY A 51 -19.92 13.18 22.16
C GLY A 51 -19.88 11.65 22.00
N CYS A 52 -19.74 11.15 20.77
CA CYS A 52 -19.66 9.72 20.50
C CYS A 52 -18.29 9.12 20.80
N GLY A 53 -17.23 9.92 20.68
CA GLY A 53 -15.85 9.48 20.85
C GLY A 53 -14.92 10.17 19.86
N VAL A 54 -13.90 9.45 19.43
CA VAL A 54 -12.93 9.92 18.42
C VAL A 54 -13.26 9.26 17.09
N LEU A 55 -13.41 10.06 16.03
CA LEU A 55 -13.68 9.56 14.68
C LEU A 55 -12.35 9.23 13.99
N LEU A 56 -12.22 7.99 13.51
CA LEU A 56 -11.03 7.49 12.83
C LEU A 56 -11.38 7.03 11.41
N HIS A 57 -10.61 7.47 10.43
CA HIS A 57 -10.62 6.89 9.09
C HIS A 57 -9.30 6.13 8.89
N GLN A 58 -9.37 4.87 8.48
CA GLN A 58 -8.18 4.08 8.17
C GLN A 58 -7.96 4.02 6.68
N VAL A 59 -6.72 4.29 6.27
CA VAL A 59 -6.32 4.24 4.88
C VAL A 59 -6.35 2.80 4.42
N ASP A 60 -7.21 2.52 3.46
CA ASP A 60 -7.37 1.19 2.88
C ASP A 60 -7.24 1.23 1.35
N ALA A 61 -7.64 0.13 0.68
CA ALA A 61 -7.58 0.04 -0.76
C ALA A 61 -8.36 1.17 -1.47
N MET A 62 -9.47 1.66 -0.92
CA MET A 62 -10.27 2.72 -1.52
C MET A 62 -9.50 4.03 -1.62
N ASP A 63 -8.64 4.32 -0.64
CA ASP A 63 -7.91 5.59 -0.57
C ASP A 63 -6.63 5.55 -1.41
N VAL A 64 -5.92 4.41 -1.39
CA VAL A 64 -4.66 4.22 -2.12
C VAL A 64 -4.84 3.69 -3.54
N GLY A 65 -6.08 3.35 -3.93
CA GLY A 65 -6.32 2.43 -5.05
C GLY A 65 -5.94 1.00 -4.66
N ARG A 66 -6.30 -0.03 -5.43
CA ARG A 66 -5.88 -1.43 -5.20
C ARG A 66 -4.44 -1.59 -5.67
N VAL A 67 -3.59 -0.70 -5.20
CA VAL A 67 -2.19 -0.94 -5.05
C VAL A 67 -2.09 -1.37 -3.60
N SER A 68 -1.85 -2.67 -3.40
CA SER A 68 -1.84 -3.35 -2.11
C SER A 68 -1.27 -2.45 -1.01
N VAL A 69 -1.85 -2.44 0.20
CA VAL A 69 -1.22 -1.80 1.36
C VAL A 69 0.10 -2.54 1.60
N GLY A 70 1.19 -2.03 1.01
CA GLY A 70 2.48 -2.74 0.86
C GLY A 70 3.11 -2.67 -0.54
N SER A 71 2.35 -2.41 -1.61
CA SER A 71 2.91 -2.05 -2.91
C SER A 71 3.15 -0.55 -2.94
N PRO A 72 4.39 -0.09 -3.04
CA PRO A 72 4.71 1.34 -3.11
C PRO A 72 4.40 2.02 -4.44
N ALA A 73 4.08 1.20 -5.43
CA ALA A 73 4.19 1.55 -6.83
C ALA A 73 3.04 2.39 -7.42
N GLY A 74 2.03 2.65 -6.63
CA GLY A 74 0.82 3.33 -7.08
C GLY A 74 -0.15 3.59 -5.94
N ALA A 75 0.39 3.72 -4.72
CA ALA A 75 -0.36 4.39 -3.68
C ALA A 75 -0.78 5.75 -4.25
N ASN A 76 -2.09 6.00 -4.30
CA ASN A 76 -2.61 7.34 -4.53
C ASN A 76 -1.73 8.30 -3.71
N PRO A 77 -0.97 9.22 -4.34
CA PRO A 77 -0.02 10.08 -3.62
C PRO A 77 -0.70 10.94 -2.57
N THR A 78 -2.03 11.02 -2.66
CA THR A 78 -2.93 11.76 -1.80
C THR A 78 -3.96 10.81 -1.17
N PRO A 79 -3.58 9.92 -0.23
CA PRO A 79 -4.52 9.01 0.43
C PRO A 79 -5.50 9.73 1.36
N TRP A 80 -5.35 11.04 1.55
CA TRP A 80 -6.34 11.91 2.18
C TRP A 80 -7.42 12.43 1.21
N LEU A 81 -7.27 12.22 -0.09
CA LEU A 81 -8.31 12.58 -1.06
C LEU A 81 -9.23 11.38 -1.30
N PRO A 82 -10.54 11.61 -1.48
CA PRO A 82 -11.44 10.57 -1.94
C PRO A 82 -10.95 9.92 -3.23
N CYS A 83 -11.34 8.67 -3.47
CA CYS A 83 -10.96 7.98 -4.70
C CYS A 83 -11.35 8.82 -5.95
N PRO A 84 -10.42 9.04 -6.91
CA PRO A 84 -10.70 9.83 -8.09
C PRO A 84 -11.85 9.24 -8.92
N ARG A 85 -12.81 10.09 -9.29
CA ARG A 85 -13.93 9.72 -10.18
C ARG A 85 -13.51 9.74 -11.66
N ARG A 86 -12.49 8.96 -12.00
CA ARG A 86 -11.98 8.82 -13.37
C ARG A 86 -12.26 7.41 -13.88
N GLU A 87 -12.52 7.29 -15.17
CA GLU A 87 -12.67 5.99 -15.83
C GLU A 87 -11.39 5.15 -15.65
N GLY A 88 -11.56 3.84 -15.47
CA GLY A 88 -10.43 2.91 -15.22
C GLY A 88 -9.94 2.85 -13.76
N VAL A 89 -10.40 3.74 -12.87
CA VAL A 89 -10.08 3.65 -11.43
C VAL A 89 -11.14 2.78 -10.74
N TRP A 90 -10.75 1.60 -10.24
CA TRP A 90 -11.69 0.61 -9.68
C TRP A 90 -12.55 1.13 -8.52
N CYS A 91 -12.02 2.06 -7.71
CA CYS A 91 -12.72 2.68 -6.58
C CYS A 91 -13.53 3.93 -6.96
N ALA A 92 -13.53 4.36 -8.24
CA ALA A 92 -14.17 5.61 -8.67
C ALA A 92 -15.65 5.70 -8.26
N LYS A 93 -16.36 4.55 -8.30
CA LYS A 93 -17.76 4.41 -7.88
C LYS A 93 -18.01 4.57 -6.37
N TYR A 94 -16.95 4.67 -5.57
CA TYR A 94 -16.98 4.91 -4.13
C TYR A 94 -16.40 6.27 -3.76
N GLY A 95 -15.86 7.03 -4.72
CA GLY A 95 -15.34 8.39 -4.51
C GLY A 95 -16.40 9.44 -4.20
N ASP A 96 -17.56 9.03 -3.70
CA ASP A 96 -18.66 9.87 -3.21
C ASP A 96 -18.79 9.85 -1.68
N ARG A 97 -18.04 8.97 -1.02
CA ARG A 97 -18.06 8.81 0.42
C ARG A 97 -16.69 8.40 0.96
N ILE A 98 -16.54 8.55 2.26
CA ILE A 98 -15.38 8.07 3.03
C ILE A 98 -15.93 7.30 4.22
N SER A 99 -15.43 6.09 4.46
CA SER A 99 -15.83 5.28 5.63
C SER A 99 -14.92 5.56 6.81
N ALA A 100 -15.51 5.75 7.98
CA ALA A 100 -14.81 5.98 9.24
C ALA A 100 -15.45 5.15 10.36
N SER A 101 -14.82 5.11 11.53
CA SER A 101 -15.35 4.47 12.73
C SER A 101 -15.21 5.40 13.91
N VAL A 102 -16.21 5.47 14.77
CA VAL A 102 -16.09 6.14 16.06
C VAL A 102 -15.56 5.15 17.09
N VAL A 103 -14.49 5.52 17.79
CA VAL A 103 -13.95 4.74 18.91
C VAL A 103 -14.12 5.47 20.23
N ASN A 104 -14.44 4.72 21.28
CA ASN A 104 -14.46 5.18 22.67
C ASN A 104 -14.14 4.00 23.60
N GLN A 105 -14.01 4.25 24.90
CA GLN A 105 -13.66 3.24 25.89
C GLN A 105 -14.59 2.02 25.90
N ARG A 106 -15.88 2.18 25.55
CA ARG A 106 -16.88 1.10 25.56
C ARG A 106 -16.86 0.25 24.30
N VAL A 107 -16.41 0.83 23.18
CA VAL A 107 -16.34 0.20 21.86
C VAL A 107 -15.00 0.56 21.20
N PRO A 108 -13.88 0.04 21.70
CA PRO A 108 -12.54 0.42 21.24
C PRO A 108 -12.14 -0.38 19.99
N PHE A 109 -12.97 -0.32 18.95
CA PHE A 109 -12.80 -1.12 17.74
C PHE A 109 -12.75 -0.24 16.48
N SER A 110 -11.68 -0.38 15.72
CA SER A 110 -11.51 0.23 14.39
C SER A 110 -11.58 -0.83 13.30
N TYR A 111 -11.71 -0.41 12.04
CA TYR A 111 -11.78 -1.28 10.86
C TYR A 111 -10.59 -2.27 10.73
N SER A 112 -9.41 -1.87 11.14
CA SER A 112 -8.17 -2.65 11.13
C SER A 112 -7.36 -2.35 12.38
N ASP A 113 -6.61 -3.33 12.89
CA ASP A 113 -5.68 -3.12 14.01
C ASP A 113 -4.27 -2.72 13.53
N THR A 114 -4.04 -2.71 12.22
CA THR A 114 -2.69 -2.52 11.64
C THR A 114 -2.60 -1.40 10.61
N ALA A 115 -3.72 -0.97 10.02
CA ALA A 115 -3.70 0.07 8.99
C ALA A 115 -3.59 1.49 9.61
N PRO A 116 -2.63 2.33 9.16
CA PRO A 116 -2.56 3.72 9.57
C PRO A 116 -3.75 4.53 9.06
N GLY A 117 -3.95 5.74 9.58
CA GLY A 117 -5.12 6.53 9.23
C GLY A 117 -5.10 7.97 9.70
N PHE A 118 -6.28 8.58 9.69
CA PHE A 118 -6.54 9.96 10.12
C PHE A 118 -7.45 9.98 11.35
N VAL A 119 -7.10 10.82 12.32
CA VAL A 119 -8.06 11.32 13.29
C VAL A 119 -8.87 12.41 12.59
N VAL A 120 -10.18 12.22 12.52
CA VAL A 120 -11.09 13.06 11.73
C VAL A 120 -11.77 14.07 12.64
N SER A 121 -11.87 15.31 12.17
CA SER A 121 -12.57 16.39 12.86
C SER A 121 -14.02 15.99 13.18
N PRO A 122 -14.53 16.27 14.40
CA PRO A 122 -15.92 16.01 14.73
C PRO A 122 -16.91 16.90 13.95
N GLY A 123 -16.43 17.86 13.16
CA GLY A 123 -17.23 18.65 12.24
C GLY A 123 -17.45 18.02 10.86
N ALA A 124 -16.91 16.82 10.60
CA ALA A 124 -17.09 16.13 9.33
C ALA A 124 -18.58 15.86 9.02
N ARG A 125 -18.99 16.03 7.76
CA ARG A 125 -20.37 15.82 7.31
C ARG A 125 -20.69 14.33 7.23
N VAL A 126 -21.51 13.84 8.15
CA VAL A 126 -22.04 12.47 8.15
C VAL A 126 -23.18 12.35 7.15
N LEU A 127 -23.15 11.30 6.32
CA LEU A 127 -24.22 10.89 5.41
C LEU A 127 -25.17 9.89 6.08
N CYS A 128 -24.60 8.88 6.74
CA CYS A 128 -25.31 7.91 7.57
C CYS A 128 -24.33 7.15 8.47
N SER A 129 -24.85 6.26 9.30
CA SER A 129 -24.02 5.38 10.12
C SER A 129 -24.64 3.99 10.33
N TYR A 130 -23.80 3.05 10.75
CA TYR A 130 -24.11 1.65 10.98
C TYR A 130 -23.48 1.18 12.30
N PRO A 131 -24.19 0.39 13.12
CA PRO A 131 -23.67 -0.14 14.39
C PRO A 131 -22.66 -1.28 14.19
N ASN A 132 -22.31 -1.60 12.95
CA ASN A 132 -21.37 -2.62 12.50
C ASN A 132 -20.88 -2.24 11.09
N ASP A 133 -20.12 -3.11 10.42
CA ASP A 133 -19.82 -2.97 8.99
C ASP A 133 -21.12 -2.84 8.18
N GLY A 134 -21.33 -1.68 7.56
CA GLY A 134 -22.51 -1.37 6.77
C GLY A 134 -22.45 -1.94 5.36
N GLY A 135 -21.32 -2.52 4.94
CA GLY A 135 -21.10 -3.04 3.60
C GLY A 135 -21.29 -1.95 2.55
N THR A 136 -20.89 -0.72 2.85
CA THR A 136 -21.25 0.48 2.07
C THR A 136 -20.74 0.44 0.63
N MET A 137 -19.70 -0.34 0.34
CA MET A 137 -19.26 -0.63 -1.05
C MET A 137 -20.36 -1.24 -1.92
N SER A 138 -21.27 -2.03 -1.35
CA SER A 138 -22.42 -2.60 -2.08
C SER A 138 -23.55 -1.60 -2.33
N LYS A 139 -23.53 -0.44 -1.66
CA LYS A 139 -24.61 0.57 -1.64
C LYS A 139 -24.22 1.81 -2.45
N THR A 140 -24.19 1.66 -3.78
CA THR A 140 -23.89 2.78 -4.70
C THR A 140 -25.17 3.40 -5.25
N CYS A 141 -25.15 4.70 -5.57
CA CYS A 141 -26.29 5.37 -6.23
C CYS A 141 -26.26 5.26 -7.77
N ALA A 142 -25.34 4.47 -8.33
CA ALA A 142 -25.07 4.38 -9.76
C ALA A 142 -26.05 3.50 -10.56
N SER A 143 -26.96 2.77 -9.90
CA SER A 143 -27.95 1.91 -10.56
C SER A 143 -29.16 2.64 -11.18
N ALA A 144 -29.19 3.98 -11.15
CA ALA A 144 -30.15 4.78 -11.91
C ALA A 144 -29.49 5.25 -13.22
N PRO A 145 -29.82 4.66 -14.39
CA PRO A 145 -29.02 4.77 -15.62
C PRO A 145 -29.00 6.14 -16.32
N SER A 146 -29.28 7.27 -15.68
CA SER A 146 -29.36 8.57 -16.38
C SER A 146 -29.30 9.86 -15.55
N ALA A 147 -28.80 9.88 -14.30
CA ALA A 147 -28.80 11.13 -13.53
C ALA A 147 -27.49 11.44 -12.79
N ALA A 148 -26.85 12.56 -13.17
CA ALA A 148 -26.14 13.42 -12.23
C ALA A 148 -27.12 14.46 -11.65
N PRO A 149 -26.85 15.13 -10.51
CA PRO A 149 -26.10 14.74 -9.32
C PRO A 149 -27.02 14.70 -8.09
N TRP A 150 -27.12 13.56 -7.39
CA TRP A 150 -27.46 13.35 -5.96
C TRP A 150 -28.76 13.96 -5.36
N THR A 151 -29.45 14.84 -6.07
CA THR A 151 -30.50 15.72 -5.53
C THR A 151 -31.90 15.30 -5.94
N ARG A 152 -32.05 14.42 -6.93
CA ARG A 152 -33.36 14.09 -7.52
C ARG A 152 -33.97 12.75 -7.11
N THR A 153 -33.25 11.86 -6.42
CA THR A 153 -33.73 10.47 -6.18
C THR A 153 -33.73 10.01 -4.73
N GLY A 154 -33.41 10.87 -3.75
CA GLY A 154 -33.37 10.46 -2.34
C GLY A 154 -32.31 9.39 -2.03
N CYS A 155 -31.37 9.14 -2.94
CA CYS A 155 -30.26 8.23 -2.72
C CYS A 155 -29.11 8.95 -2.02
N VAL A 156 -28.73 8.44 -0.84
CA VAL A 156 -27.55 8.90 -0.10
C VAL A 156 -26.44 7.86 -0.31
N PRO A 157 -25.25 8.25 -0.82
CA PRO A 157 -24.18 7.30 -1.14
C PRO A 157 -23.76 6.49 0.09
N GLY A 158 -23.64 5.17 -0.06
CA GLY A 158 -23.35 4.26 1.05
C GLY A 158 -24.55 3.96 1.95
N CYS A 159 -25.69 4.62 1.78
CA CYS A 159 -26.76 4.66 2.78
C CYS A 159 -28.12 4.18 2.25
N HIS A 160 -28.16 3.39 1.18
CA HIS A 160 -29.40 3.19 0.42
C HIS A 160 -30.54 2.51 1.24
N LYS A 161 -31.70 3.19 1.28
CA LYS A 161 -33.03 2.69 1.70
C LYS A 161 -33.79 2.16 0.46
N GLY A 162 -33.41 0.99 -0.04
CA GLY A 162 -33.89 0.45 -1.32
C GLY A 162 -34.93 -0.67 -1.26
N GLY A 163 -35.64 -0.82 -0.14
CA GLY A 163 -36.70 -1.82 0.01
C GLY A 163 -37.23 -1.83 1.44
N SER A 164 -38.54 -1.75 1.60
CA SER A 164 -39.30 -1.71 2.86
C SER A 164 -39.22 -3.02 3.67
N GLY A 165 -38.04 -3.62 3.81
CA GLY A 165 -37.89 -4.99 4.28
C GLY A 165 -36.56 -5.33 4.93
N PHE A 166 -35.88 -4.39 5.60
CA PHE A 166 -34.96 -4.82 6.65
C PHE A 166 -35.80 -5.49 7.73
N LYS A 167 -35.73 -6.82 7.79
CA LYS A 167 -36.52 -7.62 8.75
C LYS A 167 -36.09 -7.37 10.20
N ASN A 168 -34.95 -6.71 10.39
CA ASN A 168 -34.37 -6.35 11.66
C ASN A 168 -34.00 -4.87 11.66
N GLU A 169 -34.26 -4.15 12.75
CA GLU A 169 -33.91 -2.73 12.97
C GLU A 169 -32.38 -2.45 12.96
N HIS A 170 -31.58 -3.43 12.52
CA HIS A 170 -30.16 -3.57 12.80
C HIS A 170 -29.30 -3.58 11.53
N GLU A 171 -29.93 -3.75 10.35
CA GLU A 171 -29.22 -3.87 9.07
C GLU A 171 -29.33 -2.60 8.21
N GLY A 172 -30.12 -1.62 8.67
CA GLY A 172 -30.38 -0.36 7.98
C GLY A 172 -29.44 0.78 8.39
N PRO A 173 -29.20 1.75 7.50
CA PRO A 173 -28.47 2.97 7.84
C PRO A 173 -29.27 3.84 8.82
N TYR A 174 -28.58 4.35 9.83
CA TYR A 174 -29.06 5.44 10.67
C TYR A 174 -28.80 6.76 9.96
N SER A 175 -29.79 7.66 9.95
CA SER A 175 -29.58 9.03 9.46
C SER A 175 -28.57 9.77 10.37
N PRO A 176 -27.98 10.89 9.91
CA PRO A 176 -27.03 11.66 10.71
C PRO A 176 -27.58 12.04 12.09
N ASP A 177 -28.86 12.42 12.17
CA ASP A 177 -29.53 12.77 13.44
C ASP A 177 -29.78 11.57 14.37
N ALA A 178 -29.65 10.35 13.87
CA ALA A 178 -29.86 9.11 14.62
C ALA A 178 -28.54 8.47 15.09
N LEU A 179 -27.44 9.24 15.08
CA LEU A 179 -26.11 8.78 15.52
C LEU A 179 -26.12 8.25 16.97
N GLN A 180 -26.88 8.89 17.86
CA GLN A 180 -27.04 8.43 19.25
C GLN A 180 -27.61 7.01 19.30
N THR A 181 -28.67 6.75 18.53
CA THR A 181 -29.32 5.45 18.45
C THR A 181 -28.39 4.41 17.85
N MET A 182 -27.63 4.77 16.80
CA MET A 182 -26.61 3.91 16.21
C MET A 182 -25.57 3.49 17.25
N MET A 183 -25.01 4.44 18.01
CA MET A 183 -24.00 4.13 19.04
C MET A 183 -24.56 3.30 20.19
N TYR A 184 -25.80 3.54 20.60
CA TYR A 184 -26.47 2.70 21.59
C TYR A 184 -26.58 1.25 21.13
N GLN A 185 -26.96 1.05 19.86
CA GLN A 185 -27.05 -0.27 19.25
C GLN A 185 -25.68 -0.92 19.14
N HIS A 186 -24.65 -0.19 18.68
CA HIS A 186 -23.28 -0.69 18.58
C HIS A 186 -22.75 -1.24 19.92
N ILE A 187 -22.93 -0.48 21.01
CA ILE A 187 -22.56 -0.92 22.37
C ILE A 187 -23.34 -2.17 22.78
N LYS A 188 -24.66 -2.20 22.51
CA LYS A 188 -25.51 -3.35 22.82
C LYS A 188 -25.04 -4.61 22.07
N TYR A 189 -24.72 -4.52 20.78
CA TYR A 189 -24.29 -5.67 19.98
C TYR A 189 -22.97 -6.27 20.44
N HIS A 190 -21.98 -5.44 20.75
CA HIS A 190 -20.66 -5.94 21.12
C HIS A 190 -20.54 -6.42 22.56
N SER A 191 -21.58 -6.23 23.37
CA SER A 191 -21.70 -6.95 24.65
C SER A 191 -22.00 -8.46 24.48
N TYR A 192 -22.41 -8.91 23.27
CA TYR A 192 -22.69 -10.31 22.97
C TYR A 192 -21.56 -10.90 22.09
N ASP A 193 -20.71 -11.71 22.71
CA ASP A 193 -19.41 -12.25 22.26
C ASP A 193 -19.46 -13.29 21.11
N ASN A 194 -20.21 -13.04 20.02
CA ASN A 194 -20.56 -14.10 19.05
C ASN A 194 -20.17 -13.87 17.58
N ASN A 195 -19.40 -12.83 17.21
CA ASN A 195 -19.07 -12.56 15.80
C ASN A 195 -17.59 -12.80 15.46
N ASP A 196 -17.20 -14.07 15.43
CA ASP A 196 -15.86 -14.54 15.06
C ASP A 196 -15.66 -14.75 13.53
N ARG A 197 -16.61 -14.31 12.69
CA ARG A 197 -16.69 -14.72 11.27
C ARG A 197 -16.05 -13.75 10.26
N CYS A 198 -15.33 -12.73 10.70
CA CYS A 198 -14.77 -11.73 9.81
C CYS A 198 -13.30 -11.95 9.51
N ARG A 199 -12.94 -11.97 8.22
CA ARG A 199 -11.56 -12.17 7.73
C ARG A 199 -10.58 -11.06 8.13
N GLN A 200 -11.05 -9.93 8.66
CA GLN A 200 -10.25 -8.73 8.96
C GLN A 200 -9.49 -8.78 10.30
N GLY A 201 -9.59 -9.87 11.07
CA GLY A 201 -8.82 -10.06 12.31
C GLY A 201 -9.34 -9.28 13.54
N ASN A 202 -10.21 -8.28 13.36
CA ASN A 202 -10.84 -7.52 14.44
C ASN A 202 -12.26 -8.01 14.83
N GLY A 203 -12.76 -9.07 14.18
CA GLY A 203 -14.09 -9.64 14.43
C GLY A 203 -15.28 -8.81 13.92
N CYS A 204 -15.09 -7.89 12.95
CA CYS A 204 -16.12 -6.90 12.55
C CYS A 204 -16.74 -6.15 13.74
N ARG A 205 -15.94 -5.87 14.76
CA ARG A 205 -16.44 -5.22 15.97
C ARG A 205 -16.54 -3.70 15.87
N TYR A 206 -16.25 -3.14 14.70
CA TYR A 206 -16.23 -1.71 14.44
C TYR A 206 -17.60 -1.24 13.92
N ASN A 207 -17.97 -0.01 14.22
CA ASN A 207 -19.08 0.69 13.56
C ASN A 207 -18.59 1.36 12.27
N GLU A 208 -19.51 1.65 11.36
CA GLU A 208 -19.21 2.40 10.13
C GLU A 208 -19.98 3.72 10.10
N VAL A 209 -19.27 4.84 10.07
CA VAL A 209 -19.79 6.18 9.83
C VAL A 209 -19.40 6.59 8.41
N VAL A 210 -20.41 6.83 7.58
CA VAL A 210 -20.23 7.22 6.18
C VAL A 210 -20.16 8.73 6.12
N LEU A 211 -19.04 9.27 5.67
CA LEU A 211 -18.78 10.70 5.53
C LEU A 211 -18.95 11.11 4.07
N ASP A 212 -19.31 12.37 3.87
CA ASP A 212 -19.42 12.96 2.54
C ASP A 212 -18.05 13.31 1.97
N ALA A 213 -17.67 12.67 0.87
CA ALA A 213 -16.36 12.85 0.25
C ALA A 213 -16.13 14.27 -0.29
N ALA A 214 -17.18 14.95 -0.77
CA ALA A 214 -17.04 16.30 -1.30
C ALA A 214 -16.81 17.29 -0.15
N ALA A 215 -17.62 17.22 0.91
CA ALA A 215 -17.41 18.06 2.09
C ALA A 215 -16.07 17.79 2.78
N TRP A 216 -15.62 16.53 2.78
CA TRP A 216 -14.27 16.18 3.23
C TRP A 216 -13.21 16.92 2.40
N ALA A 217 -13.26 16.80 1.07
CA ALA A 217 -12.29 17.42 0.18
C ALA A 217 -12.27 18.94 0.32
N ASP A 218 -13.44 19.58 0.42
CA ASP A 218 -13.60 21.02 0.62
C ASP A 218 -13.05 21.51 1.98
N SER A 219 -12.97 20.61 2.96
CA SER A 219 -12.50 20.92 4.31
C SER A 219 -11.03 20.58 4.54
N LEU A 220 -10.30 20.10 3.52
CA LEU A 220 -8.87 19.81 3.66
C LEU A 220 -8.02 21.10 3.75
N PRO A 221 -6.93 21.08 4.54
CA PRO A 221 -6.48 19.96 5.37
C PRO A 221 -7.20 19.86 6.73
N GLY A 222 -8.03 20.85 7.09
CA GLY A 222 -8.61 21.01 8.44
C GLY A 222 -9.58 19.91 8.91
N VAL A 223 -10.08 19.05 8.01
CA VAL A 223 -10.84 17.85 8.39
C VAL A 223 -9.95 16.78 9.04
N ILE A 224 -8.65 16.81 8.82
CA ILE A 224 -7.67 15.88 9.41
C ILE A 224 -7.04 16.55 10.63
N GLU A 225 -7.35 16.03 11.81
CA GLU A 225 -6.80 16.55 13.06
C GLU A 225 -5.43 15.94 13.41
N ALA A 226 -5.17 14.70 13.00
CA ALA A 226 -3.88 14.01 13.18
C ALA A 226 -3.74 12.84 12.20
N VAL A 227 -2.51 12.39 11.96
CA VAL A 227 -2.22 11.08 11.34
C VAL A 227 -1.89 10.09 12.47
N PHE A 228 -2.46 8.89 12.45
CA PHE A 228 -2.20 7.89 13.49
C PHE A 228 -1.55 6.61 12.97
N VAL A 229 -0.81 5.95 13.88
CA VAL A 229 -0.21 4.63 13.71
C VAL A 229 -0.81 3.68 14.75
N PRO A 230 -1.53 2.61 14.35
CA PRO A 230 -1.91 1.57 15.30
C PRO A 230 -0.68 0.90 15.90
N LYS A 231 -0.65 0.73 17.22
CA LYS A 231 0.45 0.07 17.93
C LYS A 231 0.69 -1.36 17.43
N ALA A 232 -0.38 -2.07 17.07
CA ALA A 232 -0.31 -3.42 16.52
C ALA A 232 0.18 -3.46 15.05
N GLY A 233 0.26 -2.32 14.36
CA GLY A 233 0.72 -2.23 12.95
C GLY A 233 2.24 -2.31 12.76
N GLY A 234 3.03 -2.15 13.82
CA GLY A 234 4.49 -2.28 13.78
C GLY A 234 5.19 -1.28 12.84
N ALA A 235 6.42 -1.62 12.44
CA ALA A 235 7.30 -0.73 11.67
C ALA A 235 6.74 -0.33 10.30
N THR A 236 6.01 -1.23 9.63
CA THR A 236 5.44 -0.97 8.29
C THR A 236 4.30 0.04 8.35
N ALA A 237 3.39 -0.08 9.31
CA ALA A 237 2.34 0.91 9.52
C ALA A 237 2.93 2.27 9.91
N GLU A 238 3.97 2.27 10.75
CA GLU A 238 4.68 3.49 11.13
C GLU A 238 5.32 4.17 9.92
N ALA A 239 6.06 3.44 9.09
CA ALA A 239 6.68 3.96 7.88
C ALA A 239 5.64 4.55 6.91
N ASN A 240 4.53 3.85 6.71
CA ASN A 240 3.43 4.32 5.87
C ASN A 240 2.79 5.60 6.43
N ALA A 241 2.49 5.67 7.73
CA ALA A 241 1.93 6.86 8.34
C ALA A 241 2.88 8.06 8.29
N ARG A 242 4.19 7.84 8.51
CA ARG A 242 5.21 8.90 8.37
C ARG A 242 5.26 9.43 6.94
N ARG A 243 5.16 8.56 5.94
CA ARG A 243 5.10 8.96 4.53
C ARG A 243 3.84 9.79 4.23
N ILE A 244 2.67 9.32 4.69
CA ILE A 244 1.39 10.02 4.52
C ILE A 244 1.44 11.39 5.19
N HIS A 245 1.90 11.45 6.44
CA HIS A 245 2.06 12.66 7.22
C HIS A 245 2.99 13.67 6.54
N ALA A 246 4.18 13.25 6.13
CA ALA A 246 5.11 14.12 5.41
C ALA A 246 4.56 14.62 4.07
N ALA A 247 3.84 13.77 3.34
CA ALA A 247 3.20 14.15 2.07
C ALA A 247 2.05 15.16 2.29
N LEU A 248 1.21 14.96 3.31
CA LEU A 248 0.12 15.86 3.66
C LEU A 248 0.65 17.24 4.08
N LEU A 249 1.65 17.27 4.97
CA LEU A 249 2.26 18.52 5.41
C LEU A 249 2.87 19.31 4.24
N ARG A 250 3.53 18.61 3.32
CA ARG A 250 4.13 19.21 2.12
C ARG A 250 3.07 19.77 1.17
N GLU A 251 2.03 18.99 0.87
CA GLU A 251 0.93 19.38 -0.02
C GLU A 251 0.28 20.70 0.43
N TYR A 252 -0.01 20.81 1.73
CA TYR A 252 -0.71 21.96 2.30
C TYR A 252 0.20 23.00 2.96
N ARG A 253 1.53 22.86 2.82
CA ARG A 253 2.55 23.75 3.40
C ARG A 253 2.35 24.00 4.90
N LEU A 254 2.06 22.93 5.63
CA LEU A 254 1.77 22.96 7.06
C LEU A 254 3.04 22.71 7.88
N PRO A 255 3.18 23.35 9.06
CA PRO A 255 4.21 22.97 10.03
C PRO A 255 3.86 21.61 10.66
N ALA A 256 4.85 20.90 11.20
CA ALA A 256 4.68 19.55 11.74
C ALA A 256 3.66 19.49 12.91
N GLU A 257 3.51 20.59 13.64
CA GLU A 257 2.60 20.74 14.77
C GLU A 257 1.13 20.92 14.35
N ALA A 258 0.86 21.31 13.09
CA ALA A 258 -0.49 21.56 12.61
C ALA A 258 -1.31 20.27 12.44
N VAL A 259 -0.65 19.18 12.08
CA VAL A 259 -1.25 17.83 12.02
C VAL A 259 -0.34 16.89 12.79
N PRO A 260 -0.58 16.63 14.08
CA PRO A 260 0.27 15.74 14.87
C PRO A 260 0.31 14.32 14.30
N LEU A 261 1.47 13.67 14.45
CA LEU A 261 1.62 12.23 14.23
C LEU A 261 1.51 11.51 15.59
N VAL A 262 0.55 10.60 15.73
CA VAL A 262 0.22 9.96 17.01
C VAL A 262 0.25 8.43 16.92
N THR A 263 0.52 7.75 18.02
CA THR A 263 0.27 6.29 18.15
C THR A 263 -1.13 6.05 18.68
N LEU A 264 -1.78 5.00 18.21
CA LEU A 264 -3.08 4.53 18.67
C LEU A 264 -2.96 3.15 19.32
N ASP A 265 -3.30 3.04 20.60
CA ASP A 265 -3.34 1.80 21.38
C ASP A 265 -4.75 1.59 21.94
N LEU A 266 -5.62 0.95 21.17
CA LEU A 266 -7.01 0.67 21.57
C LEU A 266 -7.13 -0.31 22.75
N ALA A 267 -6.04 -0.98 23.16
CA ALA A 267 -6.01 -1.76 24.40
C ALA A 267 -5.83 -0.87 25.65
N SER A 268 -5.41 0.39 25.49
CA SER A 268 -5.34 1.37 26.58
C SER A 268 -6.71 1.97 26.83
N SER A 269 -7.29 1.68 27.99
CA SER A 269 -8.64 2.11 28.34
C SER A 269 -8.78 3.59 28.66
N THR A 270 -7.69 4.33 28.88
CA THR A 270 -7.72 5.74 29.30
C THR A 270 -6.85 6.67 28.45
N THR A 271 -5.81 6.13 27.81
CA THR A 271 -4.85 6.92 27.04
C THR A 271 -4.46 6.20 25.74
N PRO A 272 -5.42 5.95 24.83
CA PRO A 272 -5.13 5.28 23.57
C PRO A 272 -4.28 6.12 22.63
N PHE A 273 -4.23 7.45 22.78
CA PHE A 273 -3.40 8.32 21.94
C PHE A 273 -2.16 8.81 22.69
N ALA A 274 -1.00 8.69 22.04
CA ALA A 274 0.25 9.28 22.49
C ALA A 274 1.01 9.93 21.33
N THR A 275 1.86 10.92 21.63
CA THR A 275 2.72 11.54 20.60
C THR A 275 3.64 10.47 20.04
N LEU A 276 3.65 10.29 18.71
CA LEU A 276 4.73 9.58 18.07
C LEU A 276 5.82 10.61 17.79
N PRO A 277 7.04 10.49 18.37
CA PRO A 277 8.09 11.45 18.12
C PRO A 277 8.28 11.62 16.61
N VAL A 278 8.16 12.86 16.16
CA VAL A 278 8.63 13.23 14.83
C VAL A 278 10.14 13.08 14.92
N LYS A 279 10.66 11.95 14.42
CA LYS A 279 12.09 11.82 14.18
C LYS A 279 12.41 13.02 13.29
N PRO A 280 13.28 13.97 13.71
CA PRO A 280 13.54 15.16 12.93
C PRO A 280 13.85 14.70 11.52
N MET A 281 12.92 14.96 10.60
CA MET A 281 13.34 14.94 9.21
C MET A 281 14.42 16.02 9.16
N PRO A 282 15.60 15.72 8.58
CA PRO A 282 16.65 16.71 8.45
C PRO A 282 16.01 18.02 7.99
N ALA A 283 16.17 19.07 8.80
CA ALA A 283 15.37 20.28 8.71
C ALA A 283 15.28 20.71 7.24
N LEU A 284 14.04 20.83 6.74
CA LEU A 284 13.80 21.42 5.44
C LEU A 284 14.33 22.84 5.53
N ALA A 285 15.52 23.07 4.96
CA ALA A 285 16.04 24.41 4.78
C ALA A 285 14.94 25.24 4.09
N PRO A 286 14.79 26.53 4.41
CA PRO A 286 13.81 27.39 3.75
C PRO A 286 14.01 27.48 2.23
N ASP A 287 15.20 27.08 1.74
CA ASP A 287 15.56 26.89 0.33
C ASP A 287 15.75 25.41 -0.06
N ALA A 288 15.20 24.47 0.71
CA ALA A 288 15.33 23.04 0.43
C ALA A 288 14.75 22.77 -0.95
N ALA A 289 15.64 22.39 -1.87
CA ALA A 289 15.32 21.78 -3.13
C ALA A 289 14.19 20.75 -2.93
N PRO A 290 13.32 20.55 -3.92
CA PRO A 290 12.24 19.57 -3.85
C PRO A 290 12.73 18.27 -3.22
N ALA A 291 11.87 17.60 -2.45
CA ALA A 291 12.14 16.28 -1.87
C ALA A 291 12.97 15.47 -2.87
N PRO A 292 14.09 14.84 -2.45
CA PRO A 292 14.99 14.19 -3.38
C PRO A 292 14.13 13.38 -4.33
N GLU A 293 14.19 13.75 -5.61
CA GLU A 293 13.41 13.07 -6.62
C GLU A 293 13.64 11.57 -6.42
N PRO A 294 12.60 10.73 -6.57
CA PRO A 294 12.76 9.29 -6.45
C PRO A 294 14.06 8.90 -7.15
N GLU A 295 14.96 8.20 -6.43
CA GLU A 295 16.32 7.95 -6.92
C GLU A 295 16.20 7.50 -8.37
N PRO A 296 16.88 8.19 -9.32
CA PRO A 296 16.67 7.91 -10.72
C PRO A 296 16.97 6.43 -10.94
N MET A 297 16.15 5.73 -11.72
CA MET A 297 16.24 4.28 -11.89
C MET A 297 17.67 3.75 -12.13
N PRO A 298 18.56 4.46 -12.85
CA PRO A 298 19.97 4.08 -12.93
C PRO A 298 20.65 3.92 -11.57
N ALA A 299 20.46 4.83 -10.61
CA ALA A 299 21.03 4.74 -9.27
C ALA A 299 20.49 3.53 -8.48
N VAL A 300 19.18 3.26 -8.61
CA VAL A 300 18.56 2.07 -8.03
C VAL A 300 19.20 0.80 -8.60
N CYS A 301 19.46 0.76 -9.91
CA CYS A 301 20.10 -0.40 -10.54
C CYS A 301 21.59 -0.52 -10.23
N GLU A 302 22.33 0.57 -10.06
CA GLU A 302 23.70 0.50 -9.55
C GLU A 302 23.74 -0.15 -8.16
N ALA A 303 22.77 0.15 -7.29
CA ALA A 303 22.66 -0.52 -6.00
C ALA A 303 22.28 -2.01 -6.12
N VAL A 304 21.47 -2.39 -7.12
CA VAL A 304 21.18 -3.79 -7.42
C VAL A 304 22.44 -4.55 -7.84
N PHE A 305 23.34 -3.93 -8.58
CA PHE A 305 24.60 -4.55 -9.03
C PHE A 305 25.80 -4.28 -8.12
N SER A 306 25.60 -3.70 -6.93
CA SER A 306 26.72 -3.45 -6.02
C SER A 306 27.41 -4.77 -5.61
N PRO A 307 28.71 -4.77 -5.30
CA PRO A 307 29.43 -6.00 -4.96
C PRO A 307 28.82 -6.81 -3.80
N GLU A 308 28.27 -6.12 -2.82
CA GLU A 308 27.67 -6.70 -1.61
C GLU A 308 26.18 -7.02 -1.80
N SER A 309 25.63 -6.71 -2.98
CA SER A 309 24.22 -6.87 -3.26
C SER A 309 23.78 -8.33 -3.22
N LYS A 310 22.57 -8.55 -2.72
CA LYS A 310 21.92 -9.88 -2.71
C LYS A 310 21.60 -10.39 -4.12
N PHE A 311 21.72 -9.56 -5.17
CA PHE A 311 21.58 -9.96 -6.58
C PHE A 311 22.43 -11.16 -6.94
N TRP A 312 23.70 -11.18 -6.49
CA TRP A 312 24.66 -12.22 -6.87
C TRP A 312 24.29 -13.60 -6.33
N ARG A 313 23.42 -13.67 -5.32
CA ARG A 313 22.94 -14.91 -4.71
C ARG A 313 21.62 -15.42 -5.32
N LEU A 314 21.03 -14.73 -6.31
CA LEU A 314 19.81 -15.16 -7.01
C LEU A 314 20.05 -16.30 -8.03
N TRP A 315 21.31 -16.66 -8.30
CA TRP A 315 21.69 -17.49 -9.45
C TRP A 315 21.89 -18.98 -9.11
N GLY A 316 21.28 -19.45 -8.02
CA GLY A 316 21.33 -20.84 -7.57
C GLY A 316 20.60 -21.82 -8.52
N THR A 317 20.76 -23.12 -8.27
CA THR A 317 20.29 -24.18 -9.21
C THR A 317 18.89 -24.70 -8.95
N ARG A 318 18.31 -24.40 -7.80
CA ARG A 318 17.07 -25.06 -7.36
C ARG A 318 15.82 -24.24 -7.67
N GLU A 319 15.76 -22.99 -7.23
CA GLU A 319 14.58 -22.12 -7.31
C GLU A 319 15.03 -20.65 -7.35
N THR A 320 14.39 -19.79 -8.17
CA THR A 320 14.65 -18.34 -8.29
C THR A 320 14.55 -17.61 -6.96
N TRP A 321 13.62 -18.03 -6.11
CA TRP A 321 13.38 -17.39 -4.83
C TRP A 321 14.23 -17.95 -3.71
N ARG A 322 15.17 -18.87 -3.97
CA ARG A 322 16.06 -19.41 -2.92
C ARG A 322 17.41 -18.71 -2.97
N GLN A 323 17.89 -18.27 -1.82
CA GLN A 323 19.26 -17.75 -1.72
C GLN A 323 20.26 -18.86 -2.01
N SER A 324 21.15 -18.61 -2.97
CA SER A 324 22.23 -19.52 -3.29
C SER A 324 23.18 -19.63 -2.09
N ALA A 325 23.51 -20.86 -1.71
CA ALA A 325 24.47 -21.11 -0.64
C ALA A 325 25.90 -20.84 -1.13
N ALA A 326 26.80 -20.50 -0.20
CA ALA A 326 28.23 -20.41 -0.49
C ALA A 326 28.73 -21.72 -1.11
N GLY A 327 29.43 -21.63 -2.25
CA GLY A 327 29.91 -22.79 -3.01
C GLY A 327 28.83 -23.59 -3.75
N GLU A 328 27.57 -23.16 -3.76
CA GLU A 328 26.56 -23.79 -4.61
C GLU A 328 26.90 -23.58 -6.08
N ARG A 329 26.68 -24.62 -6.89
CA ARG A 329 26.71 -24.50 -8.35
C ARG A 329 25.69 -23.46 -8.80
N GLN A 330 26.05 -22.70 -9.82
CA GLN A 330 25.19 -21.67 -10.39
C GLN A 330 24.34 -22.26 -11.53
N CYS A 331 23.16 -21.70 -11.79
CA CYS A 331 22.19 -22.28 -12.72
C CYS A 331 22.77 -22.52 -14.13
N TRP A 332 23.68 -21.65 -14.60
CA TRP A 332 24.29 -21.80 -15.93
C TRP A 332 25.26 -22.96 -16.01
N GLU A 333 25.86 -23.41 -14.91
CA GLU A 333 26.81 -24.52 -14.92
C GLU A 333 26.13 -25.83 -15.31
N GLN A 334 24.89 -26.04 -14.89
CA GLN A 334 24.05 -27.16 -15.30
C GLN A 334 23.55 -27.01 -16.75
N LEU A 335 23.53 -25.78 -17.26
CA LEU A 335 23.11 -25.43 -18.63
C LEU A 335 24.28 -25.44 -19.64
N GLY A 336 25.45 -25.96 -19.25
CA GLY A 336 26.63 -26.06 -20.10
C GLY A 336 27.63 -24.90 -19.97
N GLY A 337 27.58 -24.15 -18.86
CA GLY A 337 28.58 -23.14 -18.52
C GLY A 337 28.65 -22.01 -19.54
N ASP A 338 29.80 -21.86 -20.21
CA ASP A 338 29.96 -20.84 -21.25
C ASP A 338 29.02 -21.03 -22.45
N ALA A 339 28.68 -22.27 -22.78
CA ALA A 339 27.75 -22.57 -23.87
C ALA A 339 26.34 -22.04 -23.59
N TYR A 340 25.94 -21.93 -22.31
CA TYR A 340 24.68 -21.28 -21.95
C TYR A 340 24.68 -19.81 -22.37
N PHE A 341 25.70 -19.05 -21.97
CA PHE A 341 25.78 -17.62 -22.28
C PHE A 341 25.92 -17.36 -23.77
N GLU A 342 26.61 -18.22 -24.52
CA GLU A 342 26.67 -18.10 -25.98
C GLU A 342 25.30 -18.29 -26.63
N ARG A 343 24.51 -19.27 -26.19
CA ARG A 343 23.14 -19.49 -26.69
C ARG A 343 22.20 -18.37 -26.27
N ALA A 344 22.28 -17.93 -25.01
CA ALA A 344 21.48 -16.83 -24.48
C ALA A 344 21.79 -15.54 -25.25
N GLY A 345 23.08 -15.17 -25.33
CA GLY A 345 23.55 -14.00 -26.08
C GLY A 345 23.11 -14.02 -27.54
N LYS A 346 23.25 -15.14 -28.26
CA LYS A 346 22.76 -15.26 -29.65
C LYS A 346 21.24 -15.30 -29.77
N ALA A 347 20.53 -15.45 -28.65
CA ALA A 347 19.09 -15.60 -28.57
C ALA A 347 18.60 -16.76 -29.47
N THR A 348 19.27 -17.91 -29.37
CA THR A 348 18.96 -19.11 -30.19
C THR A 348 17.85 -19.97 -29.60
N GLN A 349 17.42 -19.70 -28.37
CA GLN A 349 16.43 -20.49 -27.63
C GLN A 349 15.25 -19.61 -27.17
N CYS A 350 14.75 -18.74 -28.06
CA CYS A 350 13.64 -17.84 -27.75
C CYS A 350 12.28 -18.41 -28.12
N ASP A 351 12.23 -19.26 -29.15
CA ASP A 351 11.02 -19.95 -29.59
C ASP A 351 10.75 -21.18 -28.70
N VAL A 352 10.43 -20.91 -27.43
CA VAL A 352 10.02 -21.90 -26.41
C VAL A 352 8.74 -21.42 -25.74
N ASN A 353 8.08 -22.32 -24.99
CA ASN A 353 6.90 -21.94 -24.23
C ASN A 353 7.27 -21.18 -22.95
N TRP A 354 7.04 -19.88 -22.93
CA TRP A 354 7.23 -19.04 -21.74
C TRP A 354 6.03 -19.02 -20.78
N PHE A 355 5.01 -19.84 -21.04
CA PHE A 355 3.82 -20.05 -20.21
C PHE A 355 3.72 -21.47 -19.63
N GLU A 356 4.85 -22.21 -19.61
CA GLU A 356 4.92 -23.60 -19.17
C GLU A 356 4.26 -23.80 -17.79
N GLY A 357 3.40 -24.81 -17.68
CA GLY A 357 2.67 -25.12 -16.45
C GLY A 357 1.30 -24.44 -16.30
N ALA A 358 0.92 -23.54 -17.21
CA ALA A 358 -0.45 -23.05 -17.28
C ALA A 358 -1.46 -24.17 -17.63
N GLN A 359 -2.70 -24.07 -17.16
CA GLN A 359 -3.75 -25.03 -17.48
C GLN A 359 -4.06 -25.06 -18.99
N GLY A 360 -4.32 -26.27 -19.49
CA GLY A 360 -4.71 -26.52 -20.87
C GLY A 360 -3.54 -26.64 -21.84
N GLU A 361 -3.79 -26.31 -23.11
CA GLU A 361 -2.78 -26.37 -24.17
C GLU A 361 -1.66 -25.34 -23.97
N LEU A 362 -1.98 -24.18 -23.38
CA LEU A 362 -1.03 -23.08 -23.20
C LEU A 362 0.18 -23.47 -22.33
N GLY A 363 0.02 -24.35 -21.33
CA GLY A 363 1.14 -24.71 -20.44
C GLY A 363 1.92 -25.94 -20.84
N ARG A 364 1.62 -26.60 -21.97
CA ARG A 364 2.41 -27.76 -22.43
C ARG A 364 3.77 -27.30 -22.96
N VAL A 365 4.84 -28.03 -22.64
CA VAL A 365 6.23 -27.66 -23.01
C VAL A 365 6.40 -27.47 -24.52
N GLU A 366 5.73 -28.32 -25.29
CA GLU A 366 5.74 -28.34 -26.75
C GLU A 366 4.86 -27.25 -27.39
N SER A 367 3.98 -26.62 -26.61
CA SER A 367 3.06 -25.59 -27.09
C SER A 367 3.78 -24.29 -27.43
N ARG A 368 3.15 -23.45 -28.25
CA ARG A 368 3.59 -22.08 -28.52
C ARG A 368 2.39 -21.16 -28.38
N ALA A 369 2.56 -20.10 -27.59
CA ALA A 369 1.53 -19.09 -27.46
C ALA A 369 1.28 -18.42 -28.83
N HIS A 370 0.03 -18.40 -29.25
CA HIS A 370 -0.41 -17.72 -30.46
C HIS A 370 -0.95 -16.34 -30.10
N PHE A 371 -0.32 -15.30 -30.63
CA PHE A 371 -0.72 -13.91 -30.40
C PHE A 371 -1.42 -13.35 -31.64
N ALA A 372 -2.56 -12.69 -31.44
CA ALA A 372 -3.36 -12.10 -32.52
C ALA A 372 -2.72 -10.83 -33.12
N ALA A 373 -1.91 -10.13 -32.33
CA ALA A 373 -1.20 -8.92 -32.70
C ALA A 373 0.29 -9.01 -32.30
N PRO A 374 1.15 -8.04 -32.67
CA PRO A 374 2.49 -7.94 -32.09
C PRO A 374 2.42 -8.00 -30.56
N ALA A 375 3.24 -8.86 -29.96
CA ALA A 375 3.27 -9.12 -28.53
C ALA A 375 4.58 -8.61 -27.92
N PRO A 376 4.63 -7.36 -27.44
CA PRO A 376 5.80 -6.87 -26.71
C PRO A 376 6.01 -7.67 -25.42
N ALA A 377 7.24 -7.64 -24.93
CA ALA A 377 7.58 -8.23 -23.65
C ALA A 377 6.99 -7.37 -22.53
N LEU A 378 6.21 -7.96 -21.63
CA LEU A 378 5.56 -7.24 -20.53
C LEU A 378 6.16 -7.69 -19.19
N LEU A 379 6.66 -6.73 -18.43
CA LEU A 379 7.32 -6.92 -17.14
C LEU A 379 6.48 -6.34 -16.00
N GLY A 380 6.38 -7.04 -14.87
CA GLY A 380 5.71 -6.51 -13.68
C GLY A 380 5.39 -7.57 -12.65
N PHE A 381 4.89 -7.13 -11.51
CA PHE A 381 4.30 -7.99 -10.51
C PHE A 381 3.03 -8.65 -11.03
N ASP A 382 2.76 -9.87 -10.56
CA ASP A 382 1.58 -10.66 -10.94
C ASP A 382 0.27 -9.87 -10.89
N GLY A 383 0.07 -9.06 -9.84
CA GLY A 383 -1.14 -8.23 -9.69
C GLY A 383 -1.27 -7.16 -10.78
N ASP A 384 -0.16 -6.53 -11.17
CA ASP A 384 -0.13 -5.52 -12.22
C ASP A 384 -0.25 -6.14 -13.60
N LEU A 385 0.46 -7.25 -13.86
CA LEU A 385 0.32 -8.06 -15.08
C LEU A 385 -1.14 -8.48 -15.29
N TYR A 386 -1.75 -9.04 -14.24
CA TYR A 386 -3.14 -9.45 -14.26
C TYR A 386 -4.06 -8.27 -14.59
N ARG A 387 -3.87 -7.11 -13.97
CA ARG A 387 -4.67 -5.90 -14.22
C ARG A 387 -4.53 -5.42 -15.67
N VAL A 388 -3.30 -5.24 -16.14
CA VAL A 388 -3.02 -4.73 -17.50
C VAL A 388 -3.58 -5.68 -18.56
N CYS A 389 -3.30 -6.98 -18.44
CA CYS A 389 -3.79 -7.97 -19.40
C CYS A 389 -5.32 -8.13 -19.34
N SER A 390 -5.93 -8.05 -18.16
CA SER A 390 -7.39 -8.10 -18.00
C SER A 390 -8.09 -6.92 -18.69
N ALA A 391 -7.57 -5.71 -18.47
CA ALA A 391 -8.10 -4.49 -19.09
C ALA A 391 -8.02 -4.57 -20.62
N ALA A 392 -6.88 -5.03 -21.15
CA ALA A 392 -6.67 -5.17 -22.60
C ALA A 392 -7.64 -6.16 -23.28
N VAL A 393 -8.10 -7.19 -22.57
CA VAL A 393 -9.09 -8.16 -23.10
C VAL A 393 -10.53 -7.88 -22.66
N GLY A 394 -10.79 -6.73 -22.05
CA GLY A 394 -12.13 -6.36 -21.57
C GLY A 394 -12.70 -7.29 -20.49
N LYS A 395 -11.83 -7.98 -19.73
CA LYS A 395 -12.26 -8.85 -18.63
C LYS A 395 -12.10 -8.13 -17.30
N LYS A 396 -13.07 -8.31 -16.41
CA LYS A 396 -12.96 -7.88 -15.00
C LYS A 396 -11.84 -8.62 -14.30
N THR A 397 -11.26 -8.01 -13.28
CA THR A 397 -10.23 -8.68 -12.51
C THR A 397 -10.81 -9.71 -11.54
N TRP A 398 -10.03 -10.69 -11.07
CA TRP A 398 -10.53 -11.77 -10.21
C TRP A 398 -11.21 -11.23 -8.95
N TRP A 399 -10.64 -10.16 -8.38
CA TRP A 399 -11.19 -9.47 -7.22
C TRP A 399 -12.43 -8.62 -7.50
N GLU A 400 -12.71 -8.29 -8.76
CA GLU A 400 -13.97 -7.67 -9.17
C GLU A 400 -15.06 -8.71 -9.47
N SER A 401 -14.66 -9.90 -9.90
CA SER A 401 -15.58 -11.00 -10.24
C SER A 401 -15.95 -11.90 -9.07
N GLY A 402 -15.23 -11.83 -7.94
CA GLY A 402 -15.42 -12.75 -6.80
C GLY A 402 -15.17 -14.21 -7.16
N ASN A 403 -14.36 -14.45 -8.19
CA ASN A 403 -14.20 -15.77 -8.80
C ASN A 403 -12.94 -16.43 -8.24
N ASP A 404 -13.08 -17.65 -7.70
CA ASP A 404 -11.99 -18.45 -7.12
C ASP A 404 -11.13 -19.15 -8.20
N GLY A 405 -11.03 -18.56 -9.39
CA GLY A 405 -10.23 -19.11 -10.48
C GLY A 405 -8.75 -19.16 -10.12
N ASP A 406 -8.03 -20.13 -10.70
CA ASP A 406 -6.57 -20.21 -10.54
C ASP A 406 -5.91 -18.96 -11.13
N PHE A 407 -5.52 -18.05 -10.24
CA PHE A 407 -4.93 -16.76 -10.55
C PHE A 407 -3.77 -16.88 -11.54
N ASN A 408 -2.92 -17.89 -11.35
CA ASN A 408 -1.73 -18.10 -12.16
C ASN A 408 -2.06 -18.43 -13.61
N ASN A 409 -3.09 -19.26 -13.82
CA ASN A 409 -3.57 -19.62 -15.15
C ASN A 409 -4.28 -18.45 -15.82
N GLU A 410 -5.09 -17.72 -15.06
CA GLU A 410 -5.82 -16.57 -15.60
C GLU A 410 -4.85 -15.48 -16.08
N ILE A 411 -3.74 -15.20 -15.39
CA ILE A 411 -2.71 -14.27 -15.90
C ILE A 411 -2.23 -14.73 -17.29
N ALA A 412 -1.79 -15.98 -17.40
CA ALA A 412 -1.21 -16.52 -18.64
C ALA A 412 -2.18 -16.37 -19.82
N HIS A 413 -3.42 -16.85 -19.67
CA HIS A 413 -4.44 -16.79 -20.71
C HIS A 413 -4.83 -15.37 -21.09
N ARG A 414 -4.93 -14.46 -20.10
CA ARG A 414 -5.28 -13.06 -20.35
C ARG A 414 -4.16 -12.34 -21.08
N CYS A 415 -2.90 -12.55 -20.70
CA CYS A 415 -1.79 -11.88 -21.37
C CYS A 415 -1.58 -12.38 -22.81
N VAL A 416 -1.80 -13.68 -23.07
CA VAL A 416 -1.85 -14.17 -24.46
C VAL A 416 -2.99 -13.51 -25.24
N GLY A 417 -4.20 -13.45 -24.67
CA GLY A 417 -5.33 -12.76 -25.29
C GLY A 417 -5.07 -11.25 -25.51
N ALA A 418 -4.31 -10.61 -24.63
CA ALA A 418 -3.91 -9.21 -24.72
C ALA A 418 -2.77 -8.96 -25.73
N SER A 419 -2.25 -10.01 -26.39
CA SER A 419 -1.01 -9.93 -27.17
C SER A 419 0.13 -9.32 -26.34
N ARG A 420 0.43 -9.94 -25.19
CA ARG A 420 1.55 -9.58 -24.31
C ARG A 420 2.32 -10.82 -23.94
N ASN A 421 3.63 -10.80 -24.20
CA ASN A 421 4.51 -11.90 -23.87
C ASN A 421 5.07 -11.67 -22.45
N ILE A 422 4.82 -12.59 -21.52
CA ILE A 422 5.33 -12.53 -20.15
C ILE A 422 6.19 -13.77 -19.87
N LEU A 423 7.08 -13.66 -18.89
CA LEU A 423 7.75 -14.84 -18.33
C LEU A 423 6.85 -15.46 -17.26
N ARG A 424 6.26 -16.63 -17.55
CA ARG A 424 5.36 -17.33 -16.61
C ARG A 424 5.58 -18.83 -16.61
N LEU A 425 6.56 -19.28 -15.83
CA LEU A 425 6.86 -20.70 -15.64
C LEU A 425 6.26 -21.19 -14.32
N LEU A 426 5.12 -21.89 -14.38
CA LEU A 426 4.35 -22.32 -13.20
C LEU A 426 4.73 -23.72 -12.71
N THR A 427 5.16 -24.58 -13.63
CA THR A 427 5.71 -25.88 -13.28
C THR A 427 7.21 -25.82 -13.52
N GLY A 428 7.99 -25.98 -12.45
CA GLY A 428 9.33 -26.51 -12.66
C GLY A 428 9.18 -27.87 -13.35
N ARG A 429 9.95 -28.13 -14.41
CA ARG A 429 10.03 -29.49 -14.95
C ARG A 429 10.39 -30.43 -13.79
N PRO A 430 9.90 -31.67 -13.75
CA PRO A 430 10.26 -32.60 -12.68
C PRO A 430 11.80 -32.65 -12.50
N GLY A 431 12.28 -32.19 -11.34
CA GLY A 431 13.72 -32.07 -11.02
C GLY A 431 14.42 -30.76 -11.42
N TRP A 432 13.71 -29.80 -12.03
CA TRP A 432 14.23 -28.53 -12.53
C TRP A 432 13.28 -27.38 -12.17
N GLY A 433 13.64 -26.59 -11.15
CA GLY A 433 12.89 -25.39 -10.82
C GLY A 433 13.10 -24.26 -11.84
N TRP A 434 12.25 -23.24 -11.73
CA TRP A 434 12.47 -21.93 -12.35
C TRP A 434 13.67 -21.26 -11.66
N THR A 435 14.63 -20.73 -12.44
CA THR A 435 15.87 -20.08 -11.97
C THR A 435 16.13 -18.77 -12.72
N MET A 436 17.01 -17.91 -12.21
CA MET A 436 17.37 -16.65 -12.88
C MET A 436 18.01 -16.84 -14.26
N CYS A 437 18.52 -18.02 -14.58
CA CYS A 437 18.99 -18.32 -15.93
C CYS A 437 17.83 -18.34 -16.95
N GLN A 438 16.65 -18.87 -16.58
CA GLN A 438 15.48 -18.75 -17.47
C GLN A 438 15.06 -17.29 -17.63
N ASN A 439 15.15 -16.46 -16.57
CA ASN A 439 14.82 -15.04 -16.62
C ASN A 439 15.76 -14.31 -17.57
N LEU A 440 17.08 -14.48 -17.38
CA LEU A 440 18.08 -13.87 -18.25
C LEU A 440 17.89 -14.30 -19.71
N GLN A 441 17.62 -15.58 -19.97
CA GLN A 441 17.35 -16.06 -21.32
C GLN A 441 16.12 -15.39 -21.92
N TRP A 442 15.01 -15.32 -21.19
CA TRP A 442 13.80 -14.62 -21.64
C TRP A 442 14.07 -13.13 -21.89
N GLN A 443 14.81 -12.45 -21.01
CA GLN A 443 15.12 -11.03 -21.13
C GLN A 443 16.05 -10.72 -22.30
N VAL A 444 17.04 -11.56 -22.59
CA VAL A 444 17.88 -11.40 -23.79
C VAL A 444 17.05 -11.63 -25.04
N CYS A 445 16.13 -12.61 -25.04
CA CYS A 445 15.17 -12.79 -26.12
C CYS A 445 14.26 -11.57 -26.30
N ALA A 446 13.75 -11.00 -25.21
CA ALA A 446 12.92 -9.80 -25.19
C ALA A 446 13.67 -8.59 -25.78
N ALA A 447 14.87 -8.33 -25.28
CA ALA A 447 15.73 -7.23 -25.70
C ALA A 447 16.10 -7.32 -27.19
N LYS A 448 16.27 -8.54 -27.71
CA LYS A 448 16.53 -8.77 -29.14
C LYS A 448 15.30 -8.81 -30.03
N GLY A 449 14.09 -8.66 -29.48
CA GLY A 449 12.85 -8.78 -30.25
C GLY A 449 12.62 -10.19 -30.81
N LYS A 450 13.05 -11.24 -30.10
CA LYS A 450 12.99 -12.63 -30.56
C LYS A 450 11.99 -13.49 -29.78
N LEU A 451 11.23 -12.93 -28.85
CA LEU A 451 10.16 -13.67 -28.19
C LEU A 451 9.06 -14.05 -29.19
N PRO A 452 8.32 -15.15 -28.97
CA PRO A 452 7.16 -15.49 -29.78
C PRO A 452 6.17 -14.31 -29.85
N GLY A 453 5.78 -13.92 -31.07
CA GLY A 453 4.86 -12.80 -31.32
C GLY A 453 5.48 -11.41 -31.24
N GLN A 454 6.72 -11.26 -30.76
CA GLN A 454 7.41 -9.98 -30.66
C GLN A 454 7.91 -9.56 -32.06
N ARG A 455 7.03 -8.93 -32.85
CA ARG A 455 7.31 -8.53 -34.24
C ARG A 455 8.11 -7.24 -34.36
N LEU A 456 8.29 -6.52 -33.24
CA LEU A 456 9.03 -5.27 -33.15
C LEU A 456 10.34 -5.52 -32.41
N GLN A 457 11.43 -4.93 -32.90
CA GLN A 457 12.75 -5.13 -32.33
C GLN A 457 12.81 -4.56 -30.91
N GLY A 458 13.03 -5.43 -29.93
CA GLY A 458 13.28 -5.01 -28.55
C GLY A 458 12.12 -4.35 -27.83
N ALA A 459 10.87 -4.46 -28.32
CA ALA A 459 9.73 -3.79 -27.70
C ALA A 459 9.44 -4.34 -26.29
N LEU A 460 9.57 -3.49 -25.29
CA LEU A 460 9.33 -3.73 -23.87
C LEU A 460 8.17 -2.87 -23.36
N GLU A 461 7.40 -3.42 -22.45
CA GLU A 461 6.39 -2.72 -21.67
C GLU A 461 6.51 -3.08 -20.19
N PHE A 462 6.11 -2.15 -19.33
CA PHE A 462 6.10 -2.34 -17.88
C PHE A 462 4.68 -2.22 -17.33
N ALA A 463 4.13 -3.33 -16.85
CA ALA A 463 2.90 -3.34 -16.06
C ALA A 463 3.12 -2.74 -14.65
N THR A 464 4.28 -3.01 -14.05
CA THR A 464 4.76 -2.33 -12.85
C THR A 464 5.81 -1.32 -13.27
N ALA A 465 5.50 -0.03 -13.11
CA ALA A 465 6.40 1.03 -13.55
C ALA A 465 7.76 0.95 -12.82
N PRO A 466 8.90 1.07 -13.49
CA PRO A 466 10.22 1.01 -12.85
C PRO A 466 10.44 2.06 -11.74
N PRO A 467 10.01 3.35 -11.88
CA PRO A 467 10.14 4.35 -10.81
C PRO A 467 9.39 4.02 -9.52
N SER A 468 8.54 3.00 -9.58
CA SER A 468 7.69 2.52 -8.51
C SER A 468 8.43 1.52 -7.59
N LEU A 469 9.61 1.07 -8.02
CA LEU A 469 10.51 0.19 -7.28
C LEU A 469 11.18 0.95 -6.11
N MET A 470 10.92 0.51 -4.88
CA MET A 470 11.53 1.09 -3.70
C MET A 470 12.85 0.43 -3.33
N LEU A 471 13.95 1.16 -3.50
CA LEU A 471 15.28 0.64 -3.21
C LEU A 471 15.48 0.20 -1.74
N PHE A 472 14.68 0.68 -0.79
CA PHE A 472 14.79 0.18 0.58
C PHE A 472 14.40 -1.29 0.71
N GLU A 473 13.39 -1.77 -0.04
CA GLU A 473 12.98 -3.18 -0.04
C GLU A 473 14.13 -4.06 -0.54
N TRP A 474 14.83 -3.59 -1.56
CA TRP A 474 16.03 -4.23 -2.06
C TRP A 474 17.19 -4.20 -1.05
N ARG A 475 17.44 -3.05 -0.41
CA ARG A 475 18.54 -2.84 0.55
C ARG A 475 18.38 -3.64 1.84
N GLU A 476 17.17 -4.14 2.15
CA GLU A 476 17.00 -5.07 3.27
C GLU A 476 17.85 -6.35 3.04
N PRO A 477 18.79 -6.67 3.97
CA PRO A 477 19.70 -7.81 3.80
C PRO A 477 18.97 -9.14 3.71
N GLU A 478 17.83 -9.22 4.41
CA GLU A 478 16.87 -10.31 4.31
C GLU A 478 15.65 -9.78 3.56
N SER A 479 15.29 -10.49 2.51
CA SER A 479 14.15 -10.15 1.65
C SER A 479 12.87 -9.93 2.45
N TYR A 480 12.14 -8.86 2.14
CA TYR A 480 10.98 -8.41 2.89
C TYR A 480 10.00 -7.62 1.98
N PRO A 481 8.67 -7.78 2.13
CA PRO A 481 7.97 -8.68 3.05
C PRO A 481 7.71 -10.07 2.44
N CYS A 482 7.86 -11.12 3.25
CA CYS A 482 7.30 -12.46 2.97
C CYS A 482 5.87 -12.58 3.52
N ASP A 483 5.21 -13.71 3.25
CA ASP A 483 3.88 -14.03 3.77
C ASP A 483 3.78 -13.75 5.28
N GLY A 484 2.74 -12.99 5.66
CA GLY A 484 2.50 -12.57 7.04
C GLY A 484 3.43 -11.45 7.53
N GLY A 485 4.09 -10.71 6.63
CA GLY A 485 4.90 -9.53 6.98
C GLY A 485 6.20 -9.88 7.72
N LYS A 486 6.73 -11.10 7.52
CA LYS A 486 7.98 -11.57 8.10
C LYS A 486 9.15 -11.43 7.11
N LYS A 487 10.38 -11.56 7.61
CA LYS A 487 11.57 -11.68 6.76
C LYS A 487 11.64 -13.06 6.09
N CYS A 488 12.14 -13.12 4.86
CA CYS A 488 12.28 -14.35 4.11
C CYS A 488 13.61 -15.05 4.42
N ALA A 489 13.69 -15.78 5.54
CA ALA A 489 14.92 -16.50 5.90
C ALA A 489 15.36 -17.47 4.77
N GLY A 490 16.50 -17.20 4.16
CA GLY A 490 17.06 -18.00 3.06
C GLY A 490 16.30 -17.92 1.73
N ARG A 491 15.38 -16.96 1.59
CA ARG A 491 14.55 -16.80 0.38
C ARG A 491 14.49 -15.35 -0.09
N TYR A 492 14.05 -15.17 -1.32
CA TYR A 492 13.75 -13.90 -1.96
C TYR A 492 12.25 -13.70 -2.06
N THR A 493 11.84 -12.44 -1.99
CA THR A 493 10.49 -12.05 -2.37
C THR A 493 10.38 -12.02 -3.90
N VAL A 494 9.15 -12.05 -4.40
CA VAL A 494 8.87 -11.74 -5.82
C VAL A 494 9.34 -10.32 -6.15
N GLY A 495 9.29 -9.41 -5.16
CA GLY A 495 9.94 -8.10 -5.17
C GLY A 495 11.36 -8.18 -5.69
N ASP A 496 12.24 -8.86 -4.96
CA ASP A 496 13.67 -8.93 -5.29
C ASP A 496 13.92 -9.48 -6.69
N VAL A 497 13.22 -10.55 -7.08
CA VAL A 497 13.36 -11.11 -8.43
C VAL A 497 13.00 -10.07 -9.48
N PHE A 498 11.89 -9.34 -9.29
CA PHE A 498 11.47 -8.30 -10.22
C PHE A 498 12.44 -7.10 -10.27
N PHE A 499 13.02 -6.68 -9.14
CA PHE A 499 14.06 -5.65 -9.13
C PHE A 499 15.27 -6.06 -9.97
N ALA A 500 15.74 -7.29 -9.78
CA ALA A 500 16.84 -7.86 -10.55
C ALA A 500 16.51 -7.90 -12.04
N GLU A 501 15.30 -8.36 -12.41
CA GLU A 501 14.83 -8.39 -13.79
C GLU A 501 14.79 -6.98 -14.39
N ALA A 502 14.09 -6.03 -13.77
CA ALA A 502 13.98 -4.67 -14.29
C ALA A 502 15.38 -4.07 -14.52
N CYS A 503 16.27 -4.19 -13.55
CA CYS A 503 17.62 -3.62 -13.64
C CYS A 503 18.54 -4.31 -14.63
N LEU A 504 18.31 -5.59 -15.00
CA LEU A 504 19.08 -6.24 -16.04
C LEU A 504 19.00 -5.50 -17.37
N PHE A 505 17.88 -4.84 -17.71
CA PHE A 505 17.80 -4.04 -18.93
C PHE A 505 18.71 -2.81 -18.95
N VAL A 506 19.15 -2.28 -17.79
CA VAL A 506 20.21 -1.25 -17.75
C VAL A 506 21.50 -1.78 -18.37
N ARG A 507 21.81 -3.06 -18.14
CA ARG A 507 23.06 -3.71 -18.60
C ARG A 507 22.90 -4.35 -19.98
N LEU A 508 21.69 -4.74 -20.36
CA LEU A 508 21.41 -5.43 -21.63
C LEU A 508 21.10 -4.47 -22.78
N CYS A 509 20.77 -3.21 -22.53
CA CYS A 509 20.38 -2.25 -23.56
C CYS A 509 21.36 -1.05 -23.59
N LYS A 510 21.82 -0.64 -24.77
CA LYS A 510 22.64 0.58 -24.94
C LYS A 510 21.92 1.83 -24.45
N ASN A 511 20.59 1.84 -24.62
CA ASN A 511 19.69 2.86 -24.12
C ASN A 511 19.05 2.49 -22.78
N GLY A 512 19.71 1.67 -21.96
CA GLY A 512 19.15 1.09 -20.73
C GLY A 512 18.59 2.11 -19.73
N ARG A 513 19.08 3.35 -19.72
CA ARG A 513 18.45 4.43 -18.92
C ARG A 513 17.08 4.83 -19.45
N ALA A 514 16.98 5.03 -20.77
CA ALA A 514 15.76 5.46 -21.44
C ALA A 514 14.66 4.38 -21.47
N VAL A 515 15.03 3.10 -21.26
CA VAL A 515 14.07 1.99 -21.14
C VAL A 515 13.03 2.23 -20.03
N PHE A 516 13.34 3.08 -19.05
CA PHE A 516 12.46 3.36 -17.91
C PHE A 516 11.77 4.72 -17.95
N ASP A 517 11.96 5.52 -19.01
CA ASP A 517 11.36 6.85 -19.15
C ASP A 517 9.85 6.81 -19.47
N GLY A 518 9.28 5.62 -19.64
CA GLY A 518 7.86 5.43 -19.94
C GLY A 518 7.36 4.01 -19.68
N ALA A 519 6.07 3.80 -19.96
CA ALA A 519 5.42 2.48 -19.83
C ALA A 519 5.79 1.51 -20.97
N ALA A 520 6.33 2.05 -22.07
CA ALA A 520 6.79 1.30 -23.23
C ALA A 520 8.13 1.87 -23.71
N ALA A 521 9.05 1.00 -24.12
CA ALA A 521 10.35 1.37 -24.65
C ALA A 521 10.88 0.28 -25.59
N ASP A 522 11.76 0.65 -26.51
CA ASP A 522 12.51 -0.31 -27.32
C ASP A 522 13.91 -0.47 -26.73
N CYS A 523 14.35 -1.71 -26.51
CA CYS A 523 15.72 -1.99 -26.10
C CYS A 523 16.64 -2.14 -27.32
N ASP A 524 17.66 -1.28 -27.42
CA ASP A 524 18.78 -1.50 -28.34
C ASP A 524 19.79 -2.43 -27.65
N PHE A 525 19.70 -3.74 -27.91
CA PHE A 525 20.54 -4.73 -27.23
C PHE A 525 22.04 -4.43 -27.33
N ASP A 526 22.73 -4.48 -26.19
CA ASP A 526 24.16 -4.26 -26.06
C ASP A 526 24.91 -5.60 -25.96
N GLU A 527 25.48 -6.04 -27.08
CA GLU A 527 26.31 -7.26 -27.12
C GLU A 527 27.55 -7.15 -26.23
N ALA A 528 28.15 -5.94 -26.15
CA ALA A 528 29.32 -5.70 -25.31
C ALA A 528 28.92 -5.68 -23.83
N GLY A 529 27.83 -4.98 -23.50
CA GLY A 529 27.26 -4.95 -22.16
C GLY A 529 26.86 -6.35 -21.65
N PHE A 530 26.28 -7.19 -22.50
CA PHE A 530 26.00 -8.59 -22.16
C PHE A 530 27.29 -9.40 -21.91
N ALA A 531 28.33 -9.22 -22.73
CA ALA A 531 29.60 -9.91 -22.54
C ALA A 531 30.31 -9.49 -21.24
N GLU A 532 30.26 -8.20 -20.90
CA GLU A 532 30.75 -7.67 -19.63
C GLU A 532 29.98 -8.25 -18.45
N PHE A 533 28.64 -8.18 -18.49
CA PHE A 533 27.76 -8.73 -17.46
C PHE A 533 28.02 -10.23 -17.23
N LYS A 534 28.20 -11.02 -18.30
CA LYS A 534 28.61 -12.43 -18.21
C LYS A 534 29.91 -12.57 -17.41
N GLY A 535 30.92 -11.74 -17.71
CA GLY A 535 32.21 -11.74 -17.03
C GLY A 535 32.06 -11.46 -15.53
N GLU A 536 31.31 -10.41 -15.18
CA GLU A 536 31.01 -10.03 -13.80
C GLU A 536 30.27 -11.14 -13.06
N LEU A 537 29.23 -11.70 -13.66
CA LEU A 537 28.40 -12.75 -13.07
C LEU A 537 29.25 -13.98 -12.74
N LYS A 538 30.13 -14.41 -13.65
CA LYS A 538 31.06 -15.53 -13.40
C LYS A 538 32.10 -15.20 -12.33
N ALA A 539 32.61 -13.98 -12.29
CA ALA A 539 33.64 -13.58 -11.33
C ALA A 539 33.07 -13.48 -9.91
N ARG A 540 31.93 -12.81 -9.74
CA ARG A 540 31.36 -12.48 -8.43
C ARG A 540 30.72 -13.67 -7.76
N THR A 541 30.01 -14.52 -8.50
CA THR A 541 29.38 -15.72 -7.91
C THR A 541 30.38 -16.77 -7.44
N ARG A 542 31.57 -16.86 -8.06
CA ARG A 542 32.69 -17.70 -7.56
C ARG A 542 33.26 -17.22 -6.24
N ASN A 543 33.19 -15.92 -5.96
CA ASN A 543 33.73 -15.31 -4.75
C ASN A 543 32.72 -15.25 -3.60
N LEU A 544 31.51 -15.82 -3.77
CA LEU A 544 30.52 -15.97 -2.69
C LEU A 544 30.82 -17.18 -1.77
N VAL A 545 31.99 -17.80 -1.93
CA VAL A 545 32.48 -18.97 -1.16
C VAL A 545 33.00 -18.54 0.21
#